data_AF-A0A8C5LBU8-F1
#
_entry.id   AF-A0A8C5LBU8-F1
#
_cell.length_a   1.000
_cell.length_b   1.000
_cell.length_c   1.000
_cell.angle_alpha   90.00
_cell.angle_beta   90.00
_cell.angle_gamma   90.00
#
_symmetry.space_group_name_H-M   'P 1'
#
loop_
_entity.id
_entity.type
_entity.pdbx_description
1 polymer ?
#
loop_
_entity_poly.entity_id
_entity_poly.type
_entity_poly.pdbx_seq_one_letter_code
_entity_poly.pdbx_strand_id
1 'polypeptide(L)'
;MQPPGPLGDCLRDWEDLQQDFQGIQETHRLYRLKLEELTKLQNGCASSIARQKKRVQELGLALKKCRPSLPAEAQEAAQELEDQMKERQGLFFDMEAYLPKKNGLYLSLVLGNVNVTLLSKQAKFAYKDEYEKFKLCLTIILILISFTCRFLLNSRVTDAAFNFLLVWYYCTLTIRESILINNGSRIKGWWVFHHYVSTFLSGVMLTWPDGLMYQKFRNQFLSFSMYQSFVQFLQYYYQSGCLYRLRALGERHTMDLTVEGFQSWMWRGLTFLLPFLFFGHFWQLFNALTLFSLARDPQCKEWQVLMCGFPFLLLFLGNFFTTLRVVHQKFHSQRHGSKKE
;
A
#
# COMPACT_ATOMS: atom_id res chain seq x y z
N MET A 1 23.92 -37.97 48.39
CA MET A 1 25.24 -37.73 47.76
C MET A 1 25.00 -37.61 46.27
N GLN A 2 25.09 -36.42 45.68
CA GLN A 2 25.09 -36.29 44.21
C GLN A 2 26.33 -37.04 43.67
N PRO A 3 26.19 -37.81 42.58
CA PRO A 3 27.29 -38.60 42.04
C PRO A 3 28.41 -37.65 41.60
N PRO A 4 29.66 -37.83 42.05
CA PRO A 4 30.76 -36.96 41.65
C PRO A 4 31.16 -37.18 40.19
N GLY A 5 31.64 -36.11 39.53
CA GLY A 5 32.08 -36.12 38.14
C GLY A 5 30.99 -35.70 37.14
N PRO A 6 31.20 -35.96 35.83
CA PRO A 6 30.36 -35.41 34.76
C PRO A 6 28.85 -35.70 34.87
N LEU A 7 28.48 -36.80 35.53
CA LEU A 7 27.07 -37.16 35.77
C LEU A 7 26.41 -36.27 36.84
N GLY A 8 27.15 -35.87 37.88
CA GLY A 8 26.65 -34.94 38.90
C GLY A 8 26.42 -33.54 38.33
N ASP A 9 27.29 -33.11 37.42
CA ASP A 9 27.11 -31.87 36.67
C ASP A 9 25.83 -31.94 35.82
N CYS A 10 25.66 -33.02 35.05
CA CYS A 10 24.45 -33.23 34.24
C CYS A 10 23.14 -33.23 35.07
N LEU A 11 23.15 -33.80 36.28
CA LEU A 11 21.97 -33.83 37.14
C LEU A 11 21.63 -32.46 37.72
N ARG A 12 22.65 -31.65 38.05
CA ARG A 12 22.44 -30.25 38.47
C ARG A 12 21.90 -29.41 37.33
N ASP A 13 22.51 -29.51 36.15
CA ASP A 13 22.04 -28.82 34.95
C ASP A 13 20.59 -29.21 34.60
N TRP A 14 20.23 -30.48 34.81
CA TRP A 14 18.85 -30.96 34.62
C TRP A 14 17.87 -30.40 35.66
N GLU A 15 18.27 -30.30 36.93
CA GLU A 15 17.44 -29.66 37.98
C GLU A 15 17.21 -28.17 37.69
N ASP A 16 18.25 -27.45 37.24
CA ASP A 16 18.16 -26.05 36.85
C ASP A 16 17.21 -25.89 35.63
N LEU A 17 17.39 -26.74 34.61
CA LEU A 17 16.47 -26.79 33.46
C LEU A 17 15.02 -27.11 33.87
N GLN A 18 14.83 -27.96 34.86
CA GLN A 18 13.50 -28.32 35.35
C GLN A 18 12.82 -27.14 36.05
N GLN A 19 13.57 -26.34 36.81
CA GLN A 19 13.05 -25.12 37.43
C GLN A 19 12.69 -24.07 36.37
N ASP A 20 13.57 -23.85 35.40
CA ASP A 20 13.31 -22.94 34.27
C ASP A 20 12.06 -23.38 33.47
N PHE A 21 11.91 -24.69 33.24
CA PHE A 21 10.75 -25.25 32.54
C PHE A 21 9.44 -24.97 33.28
N GLN A 22 9.43 -25.08 34.61
CA GLN A 22 8.24 -24.71 35.41
C GLN A 22 7.90 -23.23 35.25
N GLY A 23 8.89 -22.34 35.22
CA GLY A 23 8.70 -20.91 34.95
C GLY A 23 8.09 -20.63 33.56
N ILE A 24 8.55 -21.37 32.53
CA ILE A 24 8.00 -21.28 31.17
C ILE A 24 6.53 -21.74 31.14
N GLN A 25 6.20 -22.83 31.82
CA GLN A 25 4.84 -23.35 31.87
C GLN A 25 3.86 -22.35 32.50
N GLU A 26 4.24 -21.71 33.60
CA GLU A 26 3.40 -20.70 34.25
C GLU A 26 3.24 -19.45 33.38
N THR A 27 4.33 -18.99 32.76
CA THR A 27 4.30 -17.85 31.83
C THR A 27 3.36 -18.13 30.65
N HIS A 28 3.42 -19.33 30.07
CA HIS A 28 2.54 -19.74 28.97
C HIS A 28 1.07 -19.83 29.40
N ARG A 29 0.80 -20.35 30.60
CA ARG A 29 -0.55 -20.38 31.18
C ARG A 29 -1.12 -18.96 31.33
N LEU A 30 -0.34 -18.04 31.88
CA LEU A 30 -0.75 -16.64 32.04
C LEU A 30 -1.00 -15.97 30.67
N TYR A 31 -0.12 -16.21 29.70
CA TYR A 31 -0.29 -15.72 28.33
C TYR A 31 -1.62 -16.18 27.71
N ARG A 32 -1.95 -17.47 27.83
CA ARG A 32 -3.22 -18.02 27.30
C ARG A 32 -4.44 -17.35 27.95
N LEU A 33 -4.43 -17.17 29.27
CA LEU A 33 -5.51 -16.49 29.98
C LEU A 33 -5.68 -15.04 29.50
N LYS A 34 -4.57 -14.31 29.35
CA LYS A 34 -4.61 -12.92 28.85
C LYS A 34 -5.10 -12.83 27.41
N LEU A 35 -4.78 -13.81 26.56
CA LEU A 35 -5.27 -13.87 25.18
C LEU A 35 -6.79 -14.07 25.11
N GLU A 36 -7.35 -14.94 25.97
CA GLU A 36 -8.79 -15.16 26.08
C GLU A 36 -9.51 -13.91 26.60
N GLU A 37 -8.97 -13.26 27.64
CA GLU A 37 -9.48 -11.98 28.16
C GLU A 37 -9.49 -10.89 27.09
N LEU A 38 -8.40 -10.74 26.34
CA LEU A 38 -8.28 -9.78 25.25
C LEU A 38 -9.35 -10.03 24.18
N THR A 39 -9.55 -11.29 23.79
CA THR A 39 -10.54 -11.67 22.78
C THR A 39 -11.97 -11.34 23.24
N LYS A 40 -12.29 -11.59 24.51
CA LYS A 40 -13.59 -11.22 25.11
C LYS A 40 -13.80 -9.71 25.09
N LEU A 41 -12.79 -8.93 25.48
CA LEU A 41 -12.84 -7.47 25.45
C LEU A 41 -13.03 -6.93 24.04
N GLN A 42 -12.31 -7.46 23.05
CA GLN A 42 -12.44 -7.07 21.65
C GLN A 42 -13.87 -7.28 21.13
N ASN A 43 -14.43 -8.47 21.35
CA ASN A 43 -15.79 -8.80 20.90
C ASN A 43 -16.84 -7.93 21.60
N GLY A 44 -16.70 -7.71 22.92
CA GLY A 44 -17.60 -6.87 23.70
C GLY A 44 -17.57 -5.41 23.27
N CYS A 45 -16.37 -4.87 23.03
CA CYS A 45 -16.17 -3.49 22.58
C CYS A 45 -16.74 -3.28 21.15
N ALA A 46 -16.38 -4.17 20.20
CA ALA A 46 -16.87 -4.09 18.83
C ALA A 46 -18.41 -4.17 18.77
N SER A 47 -19.02 -5.06 19.55
CA SER A 47 -20.48 -5.20 19.62
C SER A 47 -21.16 -3.96 20.22
N SER A 48 -20.56 -3.35 21.25
CA SER A 48 -21.06 -2.13 21.89
C SER A 48 -20.99 -0.93 20.95
N ILE A 49 -19.86 -0.75 20.26
CA ILE A 49 -19.67 0.32 19.26
C ILE A 49 -20.68 0.16 18.12
N ALA A 50 -20.83 -1.05 17.57
CA ALA A 50 -21.79 -1.30 16.49
C ALA A 50 -23.22 -0.95 16.90
N ARG A 51 -23.63 -1.34 18.12
CA ARG A 51 -24.95 -1.03 18.68
C ARG A 51 -25.15 0.48 18.85
N GLN A 52 -24.15 1.18 19.37
CA GLN A 52 -24.25 2.63 19.59
C GLN A 52 -24.23 3.41 18.28
N LYS A 53 -23.40 3.02 17.30
CA LYS A 53 -23.40 3.62 15.94
C LYS A 53 -24.77 3.49 15.29
N LYS A 54 -25.41 2.33 15.39
CA LYS A 54 -26.78 2.12 14.87
C LYS A 54 -27.77 3.10 15.51
N ARG A 55 -27.77 3.23 16.84
CA ARG A 55 -28.65 4.18 17.55
C ARG A 55 -28.37 5.63 17.19
N VAL A 56 -27.11 6.02 17.05
CA VAL A 56 -26.72 7.38 16.61
C VAL A 56 -27.23 7.64 15.18
N GLN A 57 -27.14 6.66 14.28
CA GLN A 57 -27.71 6.79 12.93
C GLN A 57 -29.23 6.95 12.95
N GLU A 58 -29.94 6.15 13.77
CA GLU A 58 -31.39 6.25 13.96
C GLU A 58 -31.80 7.63 14.51
N LEU A 59 -31.09 8.13 15.54
CA LEU A 59 -31.30 9.49 16.06
C LEU A 59 -31.05 10.55 14.98
N GLY A 60 -30.03 10.39 14.15
CA GLY A 60 -29.72 11.35 13.08
C GLY A 60 -30.79 11.42 12.02
N LEU A 61 -31.42 10.28 11.70
CA LEU A 61 -32.57 10.23 10.80
C LEU A 61 -33.80 10.89 11.43
N ALA A 62 -34.06 10.65 12.72
CA ALA A 62 -35.15 11.29 13.44
C ALA A 62 -34.97 12.81 13.52
N LEU A 63 -33.76 13.26 13.88
CA LEU A 63 -33.41 14.68 13.98
C LEU A 63 -33.59 15.38 12.62
N LYS A 64 -33.13 14.77 11.53
CA LYS A 64 -33.35 15.30 10.16
C LYS A 64 -34.82 15.45 9.79
N LYS A 65 -35.68 14.53 10.25
CA LYS A 65 -37.13 14.59 9.99
C LYS A 65 -37.82 15.69 10.80
N CYS A 66 -37.42 15.89 12.06
CA CYS A 66 -38.07 16.86 12.94
C CYS A 66 -37.54 18.30 12.74
N ARG A 67 -36.30 18.45 12.24
CA ARG A 67 -35.63 19.75 12.08
C ARG A 67 -36.44 20.84 11.36
N PRO A 68 -37.15 20.58 10.25
CA PRO A 68 -37.92 21.61 9.54
C PRO A 68 -39.08 22.17 10.36
N SER A 69 -39.57 21.41 11.35
CA SER A 69 -40.73 21.72 12.15
C SER A 69 -40.37 22.32 13.52
N LEU A 70 -39.08 22.53 13.80
CA LEU A 70 -38.60 23.02 15.11
C LEU A 70 -38.69 24.56 15.22
N PRO A 71 -39.15 25.10 16.36
CA PRO A 71 -39.04 26.52 16.71
C PRO A 71 -37.59 26.99 16.68
N ALA A 72 -37.37 28.30 16.48
CA ALA A 72 -36.03 28.90 16.39
C ALA A 72 -35.14 28.59 17.62
N GLU A 73 -35.70 28.60 18.82
CA GLU A 73 -34.99 28.27 20.07
C GLU A 73 -34.57 26.79 20.15
N ALA A 74 -35.33 25.88 19.54
CA ALA A 74 -35.01 24.46 19.49
C ALA A 74 -34.05 24.09 18.35
N GLN A 75 -33.81 25.00 17.40
CA GLN A 75 -32.82 24.77 16.34
C GLN A 75 -31.38 24.78 16.86
N GLU A 76 -31.09 25.60 17.87
CA GLU A 76 -29.76 25.65 18.50
C GLU A 76 -29.44 24.33 19.21
N ALA A 77 -30.38 23.81 20.00
CA ALA A 77 -30.25 22.49 20.63
C ALA A 77 -30.13 21.34 19.61
N ALA A 78 -30.84 21.42 18.48
CA ALA A 78 -30.72 20.45 17.39
C ALA A 78 -29.33 20.50 16.73
N GLN A 79 -28.74 21.68 16.59
CA GLN A 79 -27.39 21.84 16.05
C GLN A 79 -26.33 21.29 17.01
N GLU A 80 -26.44 21.59 18.31
CA GLU A 80 -25.55 21.05 19.33
C GLU A 80 -25.59 19.51 19.37
N LEU A 81 -26.79 18.93 19.30
CA LEU A 81 -26.95 17.47 19.24
C LEU A 81 -26.26 16.89 18.00
N GLU A 82 -26.36 17.53 16.84
CA GLU A 82 -25.68 17.08 15.61
C GLU A 82 -24.15 17.11 15.75
N ASP A 83 -23.62 18.13 16.40
CA ASP A 83 -22.18 18.28 16.61
C ASP A 83 -21.65 17.25 17.62
N GLN A 84 -22.38 17.00 18.72
CA GLN A 84 -22.08 15.89 19.63
C GLN A 84 -22.12 14.52 18.93
N MET A 85 -23.06 14.33 18.00
CA MET A 85 -23.13 13.10 17.21
C MET A 85 -21.93 12.94 16.27
N LYS A 86 -21.45 14.03 15.65
CA LYS A 86 -20.24 14.02 14.81
C LYS A 86 -18.98 13.74 15.63
N GLU A 87 -18.83 14.40 16.78
CA GLU A 87 -17.73 14.16 17.71
C GLU A 87 -17.67 12.69 18.13
N ARG A 88 -18.83 12.13 18.52
CA ARG A 88 -18.94 10.73 18.91
C ARG A 88 -18.61 9.77 17.77
N GLN A 89 -18.93 10.11 16.52
CA GLN A 89 -18.49 9.33 15.36
C GLN A 89 -16.96 9.34 15.21
N GLY A 90 -16.31 10.47 15.48
CA GLY A 90 -14.84 10.57 15.54
C GLY A 90 -14.24 9.66 16.61
N LEU A 91 -14.80 9.69 17.82
CA LEU A 91 -14.36 8.82 18.92
C LEU A 91 -14.50 7.33 18.57
N PHE A 92 -15.60 6.91 17.94
CA PHE A 92 -15.76 5.53 17.48
C PHE A 92 -14.69 5.14 16.47
N PHE A 93 -14.33 6.03 15.55
CA PHE A 93 -13.28 5.77 14.57
C PHE A 93 -11.93 5.50 15.24
N ASP A 94 -11.59 6.26 16.27
CA ASP A 94 -10.36 6.08 17.04
C ASP A 94 -10.37 4.78 17.85
N MET A 95 -11.50 4.43 18.47
CA MET A 95 -11.66 3.16 19.18
C MET A 95 -11.54 1.96 18.23
N GLU A 96 -12.20 2.01 17.06
CA GLU A 96 -12.15 0.97 16.02
C GLU A 96 -10.74 0.79 15.43
N ALA A 97 -9.83 1.75 15.59
CA ALA A 97 -8.44 1.63 15.12
C ALA A 97 -7.61 0.57 15.88
N TYR A 98 -8.08 0.13 17.05
CA TYR A 98 -7.48 -0.88 17.92
C TYR A 98 -8.29 -2.18 17.98
N LEU A 99 -9.36 -2.29 17.19
CA LEU A 99 -10.20 -3.47 17.13
C LEU A 99 -10.03 -4.21 15.80
N PRO A 100 -10.23 -5.55 15.78
CA PRO A 100 -10.42 -6.32 14.56
C PRO A 100 -11.34 -5.64 13.55
N LYS A 101 -10.79 -5.30 12.37
CA LYS A 101 -11.56 -4.75 11.25
C LYS A 101 -11.93 -5.83 10.26
N LYS A 102 -13.10 -5.67 9.64
CA LYS A 102 -13.49 -6.49 8.49
C LYS A 102 -12.62 -6.13 7.30
N ASN A 103 -12.13 -7.16 6.61
CA ASN A 103 -11.36 -6.99 5.39
C ASN A 103 -12.21 -6.30 4.31
N GLY A 104 -11.58 -5.45 3.50
CA GLY A 104 -12.19 -4.95 2.26
C GLY A 104 -12.40 -6.09 1.26
N LEU A 105 -13.26 -5.88 0.25
CA LEU A 105 -13.69 -6.90 -0.71
C LEU A 105 -12.52 -7.68 -1.35
N TYR A 106 -11.51 -6.98 -1.88
CA TYR A 106 -10.33 -7.62 -2.48
C TYR A 106 -9.58 -8.52 -1.49
N LEU A 107 -9.31 -8.00 -0.29
CA LEU A 107 -8.57 -8.73 0.73
C LEU A 107 -9.36 -9.93 1.28
N SER A 108 -10.69 -9.79 1.39
CA SER A 108 -11.60 -10.88 1.73
C SER A 108 -11.64 -11.95 0.64
N LEU A 109 -11.52 -11.58 -0.63
CA LEU A 109 -11.46 -12.52 -1.74
C LEU A 109 -10.14 -13.31 -1.74
N VAL A 110 -9.02 -12.63 -1.49
CA VAL A 110 -7.67 -13.24 -1.57
C VAL A 110 -7.30 -14.02 -0.31
N LEU A 111 -7.61 -13.49 0.88
CA LEU A 111 -7.21 -14.08 2.17
C LEU A 111 -8.36 -14.75 2.93
N GLY A 112 -9.58 -14.67 2.42
CA GLY A 112 -10.77 -15.14 3.14
C GLY A 112 -11.07 -14.31 4.39
N ASN A 113 -11.67 -14.97 5.38
CA ASN A 113 -12.12 -14.35 6.63
C ASN A 113 -11.00 -14.18 7.69
N VAL A 114 -9.72 -14.27 7.28
CA VAL A 114 -8.58 -14.08 8.19
C VAL A 114 -8.42 -12.60 8.51
N ASN A 115 -8.45 -12.25 9.80
CA ASN A 115 -8.27 -10.88 10.24
C ASN A 115 -6.78 -10.46 10.16
N VAL A 116 -6.47 -9.48 9.31
CA VAL A 116 -5.11 -8.93 9.15
C VAL A 116 -4.88 -7.63 9.94
N THR A 117 -5.74 -7.35 10.92
CA THR A 117 -5.61 -6.15 11.74
C THR A 117 -4.41 -6.27 12.67
N LEU A 118 -3.48 -5.35 12.53
CA LEU A 118 -2.31 -5.18 13.38
C LEU A 118 -2.73 -4.31 14.56
N LEU A 119 -2.87 -4.91 15.74
CA LEU A 119 -3.44 -4.23 16.92
C LEU A 119 -2.45 -3.24 17.56
N SER A 120 -1.16 -3.54 17.55
CA SER A 120 -0.12 -2.69 18.13
C SER A 120 0.42 -1.68 17.12
N LYS A 121 0.77 -0.48 17.60
CA LYS A 121 1.46 0.54 16.79
C LYS A 121 2.78 -0.01 16.27
N GLN A 122 3.52 -0.76 17.09
CA GLN A 122 4.77 -1.39 16.72
C GLN A 122 4.60 -2.36 15.55
N ALA A 123 3.57 -3.22 15.56
CA ALA A 123 3.32 -4.15 14.46
C ALA A 123 2.95 -3.43 13.16
N LYS A 124 2.15 -2.35 13.25
CA LYS A 124 1.83 -1.50 12.09
C LYS A 124 3.09 -0.89 11.46
N PHE A 125 4.02 -0.40 12.29
CA PHE A 125 5.30 0.14 11.81
C PHE A 125 6.22 -0.93 11.24
N ALA A 126 6.39 -2.05 11.93
CA ALA A 126 7.22 -3.16 11.45
C ALA A 126 6.73 -3.67 10.09
N TYR A 127 5.42 -3.86 9.91
CA TYR A 127 4.86 -4.29 8.62
C TYR A 127 5.13 -3.27 7.51
N LYS A 128 4.98 -1.98 7.82
CA LYS A 128 5.28 -0.89 6.90
C LYS A 128 6.76 -0.87 6.50
N ASP A 129 7.67 -1.02 7.46
CA ASP A 129 9.10 -1.02 7.19
C ASP A 129 9.49 -2.23 6.33
N GLU A 130 8.91 -3.41 6.59
CA GLU A 130 9.09 -4.60 5.75
C GLU A 130 8.51 -4.45 4.34
N TYR A 131 7.42 -3.69 4.17
CA TYR A 131 6.90 -3.34 2.84
C TYR A 131 7.83 -2.38 2.08
N GLU A 132 8.35 -1.35 2.74
CA GLU A 132 9.30 -0.40 2.15
C GLU A 132 10.64 -1.07 1.78
N LYS A 133 11.19 -1.92 2.65
CA LYS A 133 12.38 -2.75 2.36
C LYS A 133 12.15 -3.68 1.19
N PHE A 134 10.98 -4.34 1.14
CA PHE A 134 10.61 -5.22 0.04
C PHE A 134 10.61 -4.48 -1.30
N LYS A 135 9.96 -3.30 -1.38
CA LYS A 135 9.98 -2.48 -2.60
C LYS A 135 11.40 -2.16 -3.05
N LEU A 136 12.24 -1.69 -2.13
CA LEU A 136 13.62 -1.31 -2.46
C LEU A 136 14.43 -2.52 -2.97
N CYS A 137 14.40 -3.63 -2.23
CA CYS A 137 15.13 -4.84 -2.58
C CYS A 137 14.70 -5.36 -3.96
N LEU A 138 13.39 -5.44 -4.21
CA LEU A 138 12.89 -5.92 -5.49
C LEU A 138 13.17 -4.96 -6.63
N THR A 139 13.11 -3.65 -6.39
CA THR A 139 13.50 -2.64 -7.39
C THR A 139 14.95 -2.84 -7.85
N ILE A 140 15.88 -3.10 -6.91
CA ILE A 140 17.29 -3.37 -7.24
C ILE A 140 17.42 -4.66 -8.06
N ILE A 141 16.73 -5.72 -7.66
CA ILE A 141 16.72 -6.99 -8.40
C ILE A 141 16.18 -6.79 -9.82
N LEU A 142 15.10 -6.03 -9.99
CA LEU A 142 14.50 -5.74 -11.30
C LEU A 142 15.46 -4.95 -12.21
N ILE A 143 16.23 -4.01 -11.67
CA ILE A 143 17.29 -3.30 -12.43
C ILE A 143 18.34 -4.30 -12.94
N LEU A 144 18.86 -5.16 -12.05
CA LEU A 144 19.91 -6.12 -12.41
C LEU A 144 19.44 -7.15 -13.44
N ILE A 145 18.23 -7.69 -13.27
CA ILE A 145 17.68 -8.68 -14.20
C ILE A 145 17.33 -8.02 -15.54
N SER A 146 16.69 -6.85 -15.55
CA SER A 146 16.37 -6.14 -16.80
C SER A 146 17.61 -5.74 -17.59
N PHE A 147 18.68 -5.29 -16.91
CA PHE A 147 19.99 -5.05 -17.51
C PHE A 147 20.56 -6.33 -18.14
N THR A 148 20.54 -7.44 -17.39
CA THR A 148 21.03 -8.75 -17.86
C THR A 148 20.24 -9.24 -19.09
N CYS A 149 18.91 -9.16 -19.06
CA CYS A 149 18.05 -9.52 -20.21
C CYS A 149 18.26 -8.58 -21.40
N ARG A 150 18.62 -7.32 -21.19
CA ARG A 150 18.79 -6.36 -22.28
C ARG A 150 20.12 -6.52 -23.01
N PHE A 151 21.20 -6.73 -22.26
CA PHE A 151 22.58 -6.63 -22.78
C PHE A 151 23.34 -7.95 -22.82
N LEU A 152 23.01 -8.92 -21.94
CA LEU A 152 23.80 -10.16 -21.79
C LEU A 152 23.07 -11.38 -22.33
N LEU A 153 21.75 -11.45 -22.15
CA LEU A 153 20.94 -12.62 -22.48
C LEU A 153 19.83 -12.26 -23.47
N ASN A 154 19.85 -12.85 -24.67
CA ASN A 154 18.75 -12.72 -25.63
C ASN A 154 17.96 -14.03 -25.70
N SER A 155 17.21 -14.34 -24.64
CA SER A 155 16.42 -15.56 -24.54
C SER A 155 15.01 -15.27 -24.03
N ARG A 156 14.01 -15.80 -24.75
CA ARG A 156 12.59 -15.70 -24.36
C ARG A 156 12.31 -16.27 -22.98
N VAL A 157 13.06 -17.29 -22.55
CA VAL A 157 12.91 -17.91 -21.23
C VAL A 157 13.30 -16.94 -20.12
N THR A 158 14.43 -16.24 -20.30
CA THR A 158 14.88 -15.22 -19.33
C THR A 158 13.90 -14.06 -19.27
N ASP A 159 13.39 -13.61 -20.42
CA ASP A 159 12.34 -12.59 -20.46
C ASP A 159 11.04 -13.07 -19.79
N ALA A 160 10.68 -14.35 -19.92
CA ALA A 160 9.53 -14.93 -19.23
C ALA A 160 9.71 -14.86 -17.71
N ALA A 161 10.89 -15.28 -17.22
CA ALA A 161 11.20 -15.23 -15.81
C ALA A 161 11.15 -13.80 -15.26
N PHE A 162 11.67 -12.81 -16.03
CA PHE A 162 11.57 -11.40 -15.68
C PHE A 162 10.11 -10.90 -15.62
N ASN A 163 9.30 -11.20 -16.64
CA ASN A 163 7.89 -10.80 -16.66
C ASN A 163 7.08 -11.50 -15.55
N PHE A 164 7.36 -12.76 -15.26
CA PHE A 164 6.76 -13.48 -14.13
C PHE A 164 7.11 -12.80 -12.79
N LEU A 165 8.37 -12.40 -12.62
CA LEU A 165 8.80 -11.64 -11.45
C LEU A 165 8.04 -10.31 -11.32
N LEU A 166 7.80 -9.59 -12.43
CA LEU A 166 6.98 -8.37 -12.41
C LEU A 166 5.52 -8.64 -12.02
N VAL A 167 4.89 -9.68 -12.58
CA VAL A 167 3.53 -10.09 -12.19
C VAL A 167 3.47 -10.39 -10.70
N TRP A 168 4.40 -11.19 -10.19
CA TRP A 168 4.49 -11.53 -8.78
C TRP A 168 4.72 -10.30 -7.90
N TYR A 169 5.60 -9.40 -8.32
CA TYR A 169 5.91 -8.16 -7.61
C TYR A 169 4.66 -7.29 -7.46
N TYR A 170 3.98 -6.96 -8.56
CA TYR A 170 2.79 -6.10 -8.52
C TYR A 170 1.60 -6.74 -7.80
N CYS A 171 1.39 -8.06 -7.93
CA CYS A 171 0.40 -8.79 -7.12
C CYS A 171 0.72 -8.73 -5.62
N THR A 172 2.01 -8.83 -5.26
CA THR A 172 2.42 -8.74 -3.86
C THR A 172 2.18 -7.34 -3.32
N LEU A 173 2.43 -6.29 -4.11
CA LEU A 173 2.13 -4.91 -3.73
C LEU A 173 0.63 -4.70 -3.50
N THR A 174 -0.24 -5.17 -4.38
CA THR A 174 -1.70 -5.00 -4.18
C THR A 174 -2.19 -5.63 -2.88
N ILE A 175 -1.66 -6.80 -2.51
CA ILE A 175 -1.98 -7.45 -1.23
C ILE A 175 -1.42 -6.65 -0.05
N ARG A 176 -0.12 -6.32 -0.07
CA ARG A 176 0.53 -5.60 1.04
C ARG A 176 -0.07 -4.21 1.25
N GLU A 177 -0.39 -3.49 0.19
CA GLU A 177 -1.04 -2.18 0.27
C GLU A 177 -2.48 -2.28 0.77
N SER A 178 -3.22 -3.32 0.40
CA SER A 178 -4.56 -3.57 0.95
C SER A 178 -4.52 -3.82 2.46
N ILE A 179 -3.51 -4.57 2.95
CA ILE A 179 -3.27 -4.75 4.38
C ILE A 179 -2.91 -3.43 5.05
N LEU A 180 -2.05 -2.62 4.43
CA LEU A 180 -1.66 -1.30 4.94
C LEU A 180 -2.85 -0.33 5.03
N ILE A 181 -3.73 -0.33 4.01
CA ILE A 181 -4.96 0.48 3.97
C ILE A 181 -5.91 0.05 5.09
N ASN A 182 -6.13 -1.26 5.27
CA ASN A 182 -6.96 -1.79 6.36
C ASN A 182 -6.43 -1.36 7.75
N ASN A 183 -5.11 -1.18 7.86
CA ASN A 183 -4.40 -0.78 9.08
C ASN A 183 -4.16 0.73 9.23
N GLY A 184 -4.75 1.57 8.37
CA GLY A 184 -4.77 3.03 8.52
C GLY A 184 -3.83 3.82 7.60
N SER A 185 -3.20 3.18 6.63
CA SER A 185 -2.40 3.88 5.61
C SER A 185 -3.30 4.58 4.59
N ARG A 186 -3.00 5.84 4.28
CA ARG A 186 -3.79 6.66 3.35
C ARG A 186 -3.18 6.66 1.95
N ILE A 187 -3.25 5.52 1.28
CA ILE A 187 -2.79 5.37 -0.11
C ILE A 187 -3.89 5.90 -1.05
N LYS A 188 -3.54 6.76 -2.01
CA LYS A 188 -4.53 7.27 -2.98
C LYS A 188 -4.97 6.16 -3.92
N GLY A 189 -6.26 6.13 -4.25
CA GLY A 189 -6.85 5.06 -5.09
C GLY A 189 -6.15 4.83 -6.42
N TRP A 190 -5.67 5.89 -7.10
CA TRP A 190 -4.88 5.74 -8.34
C TRP A 190 -3.64 4.87 -8.14
N TRP A 191 -2.89 5.07 -7.05
CA TRP A 191 -1.69 4.28 -6.74
C TRP A 191 -1.99 2.85 -6.30
N VAL A 192 -3.24 2.51 -6.00
CA VAL A 192 -3.60 1.10 -5.84
C VAL A 192 -4.01 0.54 -7.20
N PHE A 193 -4.81 1.30 -7.96
CA PHE A 193 -5.30 0.92 -9.28
C PHE A 193 -4.19 0.67 -10.30
N HIS A 194 -3.17 1.52 -10.34
CA HIS A 194 -2.05 1.38 -11.28
C HIS A 194 -1.28 0.06 -11.09
N HIS A 195 -1.24 -0.52 -9.88
CA HIS A 195 -0.58 -1.81 -9.63
C HIS A 195 -1.36 -2.95 -10.27
N TYR A 196 -2.70 -2.92 -10.22
CA TYR A 196 -3.53 -3.88 -10.95
C TYR A 196 -3.33 -3.79 -12.46
N VAL A 197 -3.24 -2.57 -12.99
CA VAL A 197 -2.97 -2.34 -14.43
C VAL A 197 -1.58 -2.87 -14.80
N SER A 198 -0.56 -2.63 -13.96
CA SER A 198 0.80 -3.14 -14.18
C SER A 198 0.88 -4.66 -14.07
N THR A 199 0.17 -5.29 -13.12
CA THR A 199 0.04 -6.77 -13.06
C THR A 199 -0.54 -7.31 -14.36
N PHE A 200 -1.63 -6.73 -14.86
CA PHE A 200 -2.24 -7.15 -16.11
C PHE A 200 -1.28 -6.98 -17.29
N LEU A 201 -0.63 -5.82 -17.41
CA LEU A 201 0.36 -5.55 -18.45
C LEU A 201 1.51 -6.57 -18.44
N SER A 202 2.12 -6.83 -17.28
CA SER A 202 3.18 -7.82 -17.12
C SER A 202 2.68 -9.25 -17.42
N GLY A 203 1.42 -9.55 -17.09
CA GLY A 203 0.78 -10.83 -17.43
C GLY A 203 0.62 -11.02 -18.94
N VAL A 204 0.14 -9.99 -19.65
CA VAL A 204 0.05 -10.03 -21.11
C VAL A 204 1.44 -10.18 -21.74
N MET A 205 2.44 -9.41 -21.28
CA MET A 205 3.83 -9.53 -21.71
C MET A 205 4.40 -10.95 -21.46
N LEU A 206 4.09 -11.57 -20.33
CA LEU A 206 4.50 -12.93 -20.00
C LEU A 206 3.93 -13.96 -20.99
N THR A 207 2.69 -13.77 -21.45
CA THR A 207 2.02 -14.66 -22.41
C THR A 207 2.35 -14.37 -23.88
N TRP A 208 3.11 -13.32 -24.18
CA TRP A 208 3.42 -12.93 -25.55
C TRP A 208 4.43 -13.91 -26.16
N PRO A 209 4.07 -14.67 -27.22
CA PRO A 209 5.00 -15.64 -27.83
C PRO A 209 6.21 -14.95 -28.46
N ASP A 210 7.26 -15.73 -28.70
CA ASP A 210 8.47 -15.25 -29.38
C ASP A 210 8.22 -15.06 -30.88
N GLY A 211 7.63 -13.92 -31.25
CA GLY A 211 7.32 -13.56 -32.62
C GLY A 211 7.94 -12.24 -33.06
N LEU A 212 7.67 -11.85 -34.31
CA LEU A 212 8.27 -10.65 -34.91
C LEU A 212 7.93 -9.37 -34.14
N MET A 213 6.66 -9.19 -33.73
CA MET A 213 6.26 -7.97 -33.02
C MET A 213 6.82 -7.94 -31.59
N TYR A 214 6.89 -9.11 -30.93
CA TYR A 214 7.58 -9.25 -29.65
C TYR A 214 9.03 -8.77 -29.76
N GLN A 215 9.80 -9.28 -30.73
CA GLN A 215 11.21 -8.91 -30.92
C GLN A 215 11.39 -7.42 -31.25
N LYS A 216 10.47 -6.83 -32.05
CA LYS A 216 10.47 -5.39 -32.32
C LYS A 216 10.29 -4.55 -31.05
N PHE A 217 9.46 -4.99 -30.10
CA PHE A 217 9.14 -4.24 -28.88
C PHE A 217 10.00 -4.59 -27.67
N ARG A 218 10.56 -5.80 -27.61
CA ARG A 218 11.30 -6.39 -26.48
C ARG A 218 12.30 -5.43 -25.86
N ASN A 219 13.21 -4.90 -26.68
CA ASN A 219 14.29 -4.05 -26.22
C ASN A 219 13.78 -2.72 -25.65
N GLN A 220 12.72 -2.17 -26.24
CA GLN A 220 12.06 -0.96 -25.74
C GLN A 220 11.39 -1.23 -24.39
N PHE A 221 10.71 -2.36 -24.23
CA PHE A 221 10.10 -2.78 -22.96
C PHE A 221 11.13 -2.99 -21.84
N LEU A 222 12.24 -3.69 -22.13
CA LEU A 222 13.30 -3.93 -21.15
C LEU A 222 13.99 -2.62 -20.73
N SER A 223 14.28 -1.73 -21.68
CA SER A 223 14.82 -0.40 -21.37
C SER A 223 13.86 0.45 -20.54
N PHE A 224 12.57 0.42 -20.87
CA PHE A 224 11.54 1.08 -20.06
C PHE A 224 11.46 0.49 -18.65
N SER A 225 11.49 -0.84 -18.49
CA SER A 225 11.39 -1.49 -17.19
C SER A 225 12.59 -1.20 -16.29
N MET A 226 13.79 -1.15 -16.87
CA MET A 226 15.00 -0.72 -16.19
C MET A 226 14.90 0.75 -15.75
N TYR A 227 14.45 1.63 -16.64
CA TYR A 227 14.23 3.05 -16.34
C TYR A 227 13.19 3.24 -15.22
N GLN A 228 12.05 2.56 -15.31
CA GLN A 228 10.99 2.62 -14.31
C GLN A 228 11.51 2.20 -12.93
N SER A 229 12.28 1.11 -12.87
CA SER A 229 12.88 0.64 -11.62
C SER A 229 13.90 1.65 -11.06
N PHE A 230 14.69 2.28 -11.93
CA PHE A 230 15.59 3.37 -11.52
C PHE A 230 14.82 4.57 -10.94
N VAL A 231 13.72 4.98 -11.56
CA VAL A 231 12.88 6.06 -11.03
C VAL A 231 12.26 5.67 -9.68
N GLN A 232 11.76 4.44 -9.53
CA GLN A 232 11.25 3.91 -8.26
C GLN A 232 12.32 3.95 -7.14
N PHE A 233 13.58 3.65 -7.47
CA PHE A 233 14.69 3.77 -6.54
C PHE A 233 14.92 5.22 -6.10
N LEU A 234 14.96 6.18 -7.03
CA LEU A 234 15.08 7.60 -6.73
C LEU A 234 13.91 8.10 -5.88
N GLN A 235 12.69 7.67 -6.21
CA GLN A 235 11.48 7.99 -5.47
C GLN A 235 11.57 7.50 -4.04
N TYR A 236 11.98 6.25 -3.83
CA TYR A 236 12.15 5.68 -2.50
C TYR A 236 13.10 6.51 -1.65
N TYR A 237 14.30 6.81 -2.16
CA TYR A 237 15.32 7.54 -1.41
C TYR A 237 14.84 8.95 -1.06
N TYR A 238 14.31 9.67 -2.05
CA TYR A 238 13.82 11.04 -1.88
C TYR A 238 12.63 11.12 -0.91
N GLN A 239 11.65 10.23 -1.09
CA GLN A 239 10.41 10.24 -0.31
C GLN A 239 10.64 9.78 1.12
N SER A 240 11.50 8.78 1.35
CA SER A 240 11.83 8.31 2.69
C SER A 240 12.45 9.42 3.53
N GLY A 241 13.39 10.19 2.98
CA GLY A 241 13.98 11.34 3.66
C GLY A 241 12.96 12.47 3.95
N CYS A 242 12.07 12.75 3.00
CA CYS A 242 11.01 13.74 3.21
C CYS A 242 9.99 13.30 4.26
N LEU A 243 9.55 12.04 4.24
CA LEU A 243 8.60 11.50 5.21
C LEU A 243 9.19 11.45 6.62
N TYR A 244 10.48 11.11 6.74
CA TYR A 244 11.19 11.16 8.01
C TYR A 244 11.16 12.57 8.61
N ARG A 245 11.54 13.58 7.82
CA ARG A 245 11.51 15.00 8.25
C ARG A 245 10.10 15.45 8.64
N LEU A 246 9.09 15.18 7.82
CA LEU A 246 7.72 15.59 8.10
C LEU A 246 7.14 14.89 9.33
N ARG A 247 7.56 13.65 9.61
CA ARG A 247 7.18 12.94 10.83
C ARG A 247 7.84 13.54 12.08
N ALA A 248 9.13 13.89 11.99
CA ALA A 248 9.84 14.57 13.08
C ALA A 248 9.22 15.94 13.40
N LEU A 249 8.64 16.62 12.41
CA LEU A 249 7.92 17.88 12.56
C LEU A 249 6.45 17.71 13.01
N GLY A 250 5.92 16.49 13.12
CA GLY A 250 4.52 16.23 13.45
C GLY A 250 3.52 16.58 12.34
N GLU A 251 3.96 17.02 11.16
CA GLU A 251 3.12 17.48 10.05
C GLU A 251 2.47 16.34 9.23
N ARG A 252 2.86 15.09 9.47
CA ARG A 252 2.43 13.92 8.69
C ARG A 252 2.05 12.74 9.54
N HIS A 253 1.08 11.98 9.05
CA HIS A 253 0.65 10.76 9.71
C HIS A 253 1.74 9.70 9.62
N THR A 254 1.96 8.99 10.73
CA THR A 254 3.08 8.08 10.88
C THR A 254 3.00 6.87 9.93
N MET A 255 1.80 6.52 9.45
CA MET A 255 1.56 5.44 8.47
C MET A 255 1.77 5.83 6.99
N ASP A 256 2.14 7.05 6.64
CA ASP A 256 2.30 7.44 5.22
C ASP A 256 3.53 6.81 4.54
N LEU A 257 3.35 6.25 3.35
CA LEU A 257 4.32 5.44 2.61
C LEU A 257 4.95 6.19 1.43
N THR A 258 6.07 5.68 0.90
CA THR A 258 6.58 6.12 -0.41
C THR A 258 5.63 5.64 -1.51
N VAL A 259 5.42 6.45 -2.54
CA VAL A 259 4.52 6.17 -3.68
C VAL A 259 5.29 6.24 -5.00
N GLU A 260 4.83 5.49 -6.01
CA GLU A 260 5.45 5.50 -7.35
C GLU A 260 5.14 6.76 -8.19
N GLY A 261 4.56 7.80 -7.58
CA GLY A 261 4.52 9.10 -8.21
C GLY A 261 4.73 10.23 -7.23
N PHE A 262 3.87 11.22 -7.33
CA PHE A 262 4.15 12.53 -6.77
C PHE A 262 3.03 13.02 -5.88
N GLN A 263 3.41 13.67 -4.78
CA GLN A 263 2.49 14.13 -3.75
C GLN A 263 2.81 15.57 -3.34
N SER A 264 1.79 16.29 -2.87
CA SER A 264 1.89 17.73 -2.56
C SER A 264 2.90 18.08 -1.47
N TRP A 265 3.21 17.14 -0.58
CA TRP A 265 4.18 17.29 0.51
C TRP A 265 5.64 17.10 0.07
N MET A 266 5.87 16.60 -1.15
CA MET A 266 7.19 16.39 -1.73
C MET A 266 7.81 17.71 -2.25
N TRP A 267 7.28 18.87 -1.86
CA TRP A 267 7.56 20.13 -2.54
C TRP A 267 8.82 20.88 -2.12
N ARG A 268 9.38 20.60 -0.95
CA ARG A 268 10.63 21.25 -0.53
C ARG A 268 11.90 20.76 -1.25
N GLY A 269 11.81 19.85 -2.24
CA GLY A 269 12.93 19.46 -3.13
C GLY A 269 12.46 19.02 -4.52
N LEU A 270 11.37 19.62 -4.98
CA LEU A 270 10.49 19.16 -6.06
C LEU A 270 11.10 19.08 -7.45
N THR A 271 12.01 19.99 -7.78
CA THR A 271 12.53 20.16 -9.14
C THR A 271 13.37 18.97 -9.58
N PHE A 272 13.94 18.22 -8.63
CA PHE A 272 14.82 17.10 -8.97
C PHE A 272 14.06 15.91 -9.54
N LEU A 273 12.98 15.47 -8.87
CA LEU A 273 12.29 14.22 -9.23
C LEU A 273 11.30 14.39 -10.39
N LEU A 274 10.71 15.58 -10.52
CA LEU A 274 9.64 15.85 -11.47
C LEU A 274 10.04 15.61 -12.95
N PRO A 275 11.25 16.00 -13.43
CA PRO A 275 11.70 15.70 -14.78
C PRO A 275 11.76 14.19 -15.07
N PHE A 276 12.26 13.40 -14.13
CA PHE A 276 12.29 11.94 -14.27
C PHE A 276 10.88 11.35 -14.35
N LEU A 277 9.95 11.83 -13.52
CA LEU A 277 8.57 11.36 -13.59
C LEU A 277 7.91 11.68 -14.93
N PHE A 278 8.01 12.92 -15.40
CA PHE A 278 7.43 13.28 -16.69
C PHE A 278 8.06 12.51 -17.84
N PHE A 279 9.38 12.34 -17.85
CA PHE A 279 10.04 11.52 -18.86
C PHE A 279 9.52 10.08 -18.84
N GLY A 280 9.37 9.47 -17.66
CA GLY A 280 8.75 8.14 -17.52
C GLY A 280 7.33 8.09 -18.06
N HIS A 281 6.51 9.10 -17.77
CA HIS A 281 5.13 9.18 -18.28
C HIS A 281 5.11 9.29 -19.81
N PHE A 282 5.94 10.16 -20.39
CA PHE A 282 6.02 10.26 -21.86
C PHE A 282 6.59 8.99 -22.49
N TRP A 283 7.47 8.24 -21.81
CA TRP A 283 7.90 6.92 -22.27
C TRP A 283 6.74 5.92 -22.23
N GLN A 284 5.85 5.94 -21.22
CA GLN A 284 4.63 5.13 -21.22
C GLN A 284 3.76 5.44 -22.45
N LEU A 285 3.59 6.73 -22.80
CA LEU A 285 2.88 7.12 -24.02
C LEU A 285 3.60 6.62 -25.27
N PHE A 286 4.92 6.77 -25.34
CA PHE A 286 5.73 6.27 -26.46
C PHE A 286 5.57 4.76 -26.66
N ASN A 287 5.58 3.97 -25.58
CA ASN A 287 5.31 2.54 -25.63
C ASN A 287 3.91 2.25 -26.17
N ALA A 288 2.89 2.97 -25.71
CA ALA A 288 1.52 2.80 -26.21
C ALA A 288 1.43 3.10 -27.72
N LEU A 289 2.04 4.21 -28.18
CA LEU A 289 2.04 4.59 -29.59
C LEU A 289 2.81 3.59 -30.46
N THR A 290 3.97 3.09 -29.99
CA THR A 290 4.70 2.02 -30.67
C THR A 290 3.83 0.78 -30.81
N LEU A 291 3.16 0.34 -29.75
CA LEU A 291 2.30 -0.84 -29.78
C LEU A 291 1.08 -0.66 -30.69
N PHE A 292 0.43 0.50 -30.68
CA PHE A 292 -0.66 0.78 -31.62
C PHE A 292 -0.19 0.87 -33.08
N SER A 293 1.05 1.32 -33.32
CA SER A 293 1.66 1.28 -34.65
C SER A 293 1.93 -0.16 -35.09
N LEU A 294 2.54 -0.98 -34.21
CA LEU A 294 2.79 -2.40 -34.47
C LEU A 294 1.49 -3.18 -34.70
N ALA A 295 0.41 -2.83 -34.00
CA ALA A 295 -0.90 -3.46 -34.18
C ALA A 295 -1.52 -3.20 -35.57
N ARG A 296 -1.06 -2.16 -36.28
CA ARG A 296 -1.49 -1.86 -37.66
C ARG A 296 -0.59 -2.52 -38.71
N ASP A 297 0.51 -3.15 -38.31
CA ASP A 297 1.39 -3.89 -39.21
C ASP A 297 0.62 -5.09 -39.80
N PRO A 298 0.58 -5.29 -41.14
CA PRO A 298 -0.12 -6.41 -41.76
C PRO A 298 0.33 -7.80 -41.27
N GLN A 299 1.55 -7.91 -40.74
CA GLN A 299 2.09 -9.15 -40.20
C GLN A 299 1.71 -9.38 -38.72
N CYS A 300 1.08 -8.41 -38.06
CA CYS A 300 0.66 -8.51 -36.67
C CYS A 300 -0.57 -9.44 -36.52
N LYS A 301 -0.33 -10.64 -35.98
CA LYS A 301 -1.39 -11.61 -35.61
C LYS A 301 -1.59 -11.74 -34.10
N GLU A 302 -0.76 -11.06 -33.31
CA GLU A 302 -0.65 -11.23 -31.87
C GLU A 302 -1.55 -10.22 -31.15
N TRP A 303 -2.56 -10.71 -30.44
CA TRP A 303 -3.51 -9.87 -29.69
C TRP A 303 -2.84 -9.14 -28.51
N GLN A 304 -1.72 -9.68 -28.01
CA GLN A 304 -0.93 -9.12 -26.92
C GLN A 304 -0.45 -7.71 -27.24
N VAL A 305 -0.17 -7.40 -28.51
CA VAL A 305 0.27 -6.07 -28.96
C VAL A 305 -0.74 -4.99 -28.54
N LEU A 306 -2.02 -5.20 -28.88
CA LEU A 306 -3.09 -4.29 -28.52
C LEU A 306 -3.34 -4.27 -27.01
N MET A 307 -3.34 -5.46 -26.37
CA MET A 307 -3.61 -5.58 -24.93
C MET A 307 -2.48 -5.06 -24.06
N CYS A 308 -1.26 -4.86 -24.57
CA CYS A 308 -0.22 -4.09 -23.91
C CYS A 308 -0.36 -2.58 -24.17
N GLY A 309 -0.83 -2.18 -25.37
CA GLY A 309 -0.99 -0.77 -25.74
C GLY A 309 -1.98 -0.01 -24.85
N PHE A 310 -3.14 -0.62 -24.56
CA PHE A 310 -4.17 0.01 -23.71
C PHE A 310 -3.70 0.27 -22.27
N PRO A 311 -3.11 -0.71 -21.54
CA PRO A 311 -2.54 -0.47 -20.22
C PRO A 311 -1.46 0.61 -20.20
N PHE A 312 -0.54 0.64 -21.18
CA PHE A 312 0.47 1.68 -21.25
C PHE A 312 -0.15 3.08 -21.41
N LEU A 313 -1.19 3.21 -22.25
CA LEU A 313 -1.92 4.47 -22.40
C LEU A 313 -2.65 4.86 -21.10
N LEU A 314 -3.31 3.90 -20.45
CA LEU A 314 -4.03 4.13 -19.19
C LEU A 314 -3.08 4.57 -18.07
N LEU A 315 -1.92 3.90 -17.94
CA LEU A 315 -0.86 4.26 -17.01
C LEU A 315 -0.35 5.68 -17.29
N PHE A 316 -0.07 6.01 -18.56
CA PHE A 316 0.33 7.36 -18.95
C PHE A 316 -0.70 8.40 -18.50
N LEU A 317 -1.96 8.24 -18.91
CA LEU A 317 -3.01 9.22 -18.62
C LEU A 317 -3.16 9.43 -17.12
N GLY A 318 -3.32 8.35 -16.36
CA GLY A 318 -3.56 8.48 -14.93
C GLY A 318 -2.34 8.98 -14.15
N ASN A 319 -1.12 8.56 -14.52
CA ASN A 319 0.11 9.06 -13.89
C ASN A 319 0.34 10.54 -14.22
N PHE A 320 0.20 10.92 -15.49
CA PHE A 320 0.36 12.29 -15.96
C PHE A 320 -0.65 13.23 -15.31
N PHE A 321 -1.95 12.91 -15.35
CA PHE A 321 -2.98 13.75 -14.75
C PHE A 321 -2.89 13.80 -13.23
N THR A 322 -2.50 12.70 -12.56
CA THR A 322 -2.31 12.71 -11.10
C THR A 322 -1.16 13.63 -10.72
N THR A 323 -0.01 13.55 -11.41
CA THR A 323 1.12 14.45 -11.18
C THR A 323 0.75 15.90 -11.50
N LEU A 324 0.10 16.15 -12.64
CA LEU A 324 -0.32 17.49 -13.05
C LEU A 324 -1.29 18.11 -12.03
N ARG A 325 -2.25 17.34 -11.51
CA ARG A 325 -3.18 17.80 -10.48
C ARG A 325 -2.45 18.24 -9.22
N VAL A 326 -1.43 17.48 -8.79
CA VAL A 326 -0.63 17.83 -7.61
C VAL A 326 0.18 19.10 -7.85
N VAL A 327 0.77 19.25 -9.04
CA VAL A 327 1.50 20.45 -9.45
C VAL A 327 0.58 21.67 -9.50
N HIS A 328 -0.58 21.54 -10.15
CA HIS A 328 -1.59 22.60 -10.27
C HIS A 328 -2.13 23.05 -8.90
N GLN A 329 -2.50 22.10 -8.04
CA GLN A 329 -2.96 22.41 -6.68
C GLN A 329 -1.94 23.24 -5.91
N LYS A 330 -0.65 22.93 -6.07
CA LYS A 330 0.39 23.69 -5.40
C LYS A 330 0.55 25.11 -5.95
N PHE A 331 0.63 25.27 -7.27
CA PHE A 331 0.71 26.61 -7.89
C PHE A 331 -0.46 27.49 -7.46
N HIS A 332 -1.65 26.90 -7.37
CA HIS A 332 -2.84 27.59 -6.87
C HIS A 332 -2.71 27.98 -5.39
N SER A 333 -2.23 27.07 -4.53
CA SER A 333 -1.99 27.37 -3.11
C SER A 333 -0.93 28.46 -2.89
N GLN A 334 0.14 28.48 -3.70
CA GLN A 334 1.17 29.54 -3.61
C GLN A 334 0.63 30.91 -4.06
N ARG A 335 -0.17 30.95 -5.15
CA ARG A 335 -0.82 32.17 -5.62
C ARG A 335 -1.82 32.75 -4.61
N HIS A 336 -2.52 31.91 -3.87
CA HIS A 336 -3.46 32.37 -2.83
C HIS A 336 -2.79 32.70 -1.49
N GLY A 337 -1.70 32.02 -1.13
CA GLY A 337 -0.89 32.38 0.04
C GLY A 337 -0.24 33.76 -0.13
N SER A 338 0.25 34.06 -1.34
CA SER A 338 0.87 35.35 -1.68
C SER A 338 -0.12 36.53 -1.82
N LYS A 339 -1.43 36.30 -1.65
CA LYS A 339 -2.47 37.35 -1.64
C LYS A 339 -2.96 37.69 -0.22
N LYS A 340 -2.40 37.03 0.81
CA LYS A 340 -2.72 37.26 2.24
C LYS A 340 -1.54 37.85 3.03
N GLU A 341 -0.44 38.15 2.34
CA GLU A 341 0.60 39.09 2.76
C GLU A 341 0.48 40.33 1.88
#